data_AF-A0A950WN54-F1
#
_entry.id   AF-A0A950WN54-F1
#
_cell.length_a   1.000
_cell.length_b   1.000
_cell.length_c   1.000
_cell.angle_alpha   90.00
_cell.angle_beta   90.00
_cell.angle_gamma   90.00
#
_symmetry.space_group_name_H-M   'P 1'
#
loop_
_entity.id
_entity.type
_entity.pdbx_description
1 polymer ?
#
loop_
_entity_poly.entity_id
_entity_poly.type
_entity_poly.pdbx_seq_one_letter_code
_entity_poly.pdbx_strand_id
1 'polypeptide(L)'
;MESRAKGVVIPVAVVIVCFSISVVLSRHIEATKPPLPENYGDSDLEMNGSYLKGYALGTESLIADWYYMRSLQYVGDKLLNSKTDFINIEDLRDLNPRLLYPYLDNATDLDPHFIAAYTYGAIVLPAINQLQ
;
A
#
# COMPACT_ATOMS: atom_id res chain seq x y z
N MET A 1 -44.62 19.89 24.00
CA MET A 1 -43.64 20.06 22.89
C MET A 1 -42.20 20.20 23.38
N GLU A 2 -41.96 20.70 24.60
CA GLU A 2 -40.61 20.90 25.18
C GLU A 2 -39.78 19.61 25.39
N SER A 3 -40.42 18.48 25.71
CA SER A 3 -39.72 17.21 25.97
C SER A 3 -39.12 16.56 24.71
N ARG A 4 -39.78 16.71 23.54
CA ARG A 4 -39.28 16.21 22.25
C ARG A 4 -38.07 17.00 21.74
N ALA A 5 -38.02 18.31 22.01
CA ALA A 5 -36.87 19.14 21.67
C ALA A 5 -35.64 18.73 22.48
N LYS A 6 -35.78 18.50 23.80
CA LYS A 6 -34.68 18.04 24.66
C LYS A 6 -34.17 16.64 24.25
N GLY A 7 -35.06 15.75 23.80
CA GLY A 7 -34.70 14.41 23.31
C GLY A 7 -33.88 14.37 22.02
N VAL A 8 -33.94 15.43 21.19
CA VAL A 8 -33.19 15.53 19.92
C VAL A 8 -31.96 16.43 20.05
N VAL A 9 -32.03 17.46 20.89
CA VAL A 9 -30.90 18.41 21.07
C VAL A 9 -29.70 17.74 21.73
N ILE A 10 -29.93 16.86 22.72
CA ILE A 10 -28.85 16.13 23.41
C ILE A 10 -28.05 15.23 22.46
N PRO A 11 -28.65 14.32 21.66
CA PRO A 11 -27.88 13.48 20.75
C PRO A 11 -27.20 14.28 19.64
N VAL A 12 -27.82 15.35 19.14
CA VAL A 12 -27.18 16.23 18.15
C VAL A 12 -25.94 16.92 18.74
N ALA A 13 -26.03 17.43 19.97
CA ALA A 13 -24.89 18.02 20.66
C ALA A 13 -23.75 16.99 20.86
N VAL A 14 -24.08 15.76 21.23
CA VAL A 14 -23.08 14.67 21.37
C VAL A 14 -22.40 14.38 20.03
N VAL A 15 -23.14 14.28 18.93
CA VAL A 15 -22.58 14.04 17.60
C VAL A 15 -21.63 15.17 17.20
N ILE A 16 -22.03 16.43 17.43
CA ILE A 16 -21.20 17.60 17.10
C ILE A 16 -19.91 17.59 17.95
N VAL A 17 -20.00 17.27 19.24
CA VAL A 17 -18.83 17.20 20.12
C VAL A 17 -17.91 16.06 19.70
N CYS A 18 -18.42 14.86 19.44
CA CYS A 18 -17.63 13.73 18.96
C CYS A 18 -16.93 14.04 17.63
N PHE A 19 -17.65 14.64 16.68
CA PHE A 19 -17.08 15.04 15.40
C PHE A 19 -15.99 16.10 15.57
N SER A 20 -16.23 17.09 16.43
CA SER A 20 -15.25 18.15 16.72
C SER A 20 -13.98 17.58 17.35
N ILE A 21 -14.12 16.67 18.31
CA ILE A 21 -12.98 15.96 18.92
C ILE A 21 -12.21 15.18 17.86
N SER A 22 -12.90 14.45 16.97
CA SER A 22 -12.27 13.70 15.89
C SER A 22 -11.45 14.59 14.96
N VAL A 23 -11.96 15.75 14.58
CA VAL A 23 -11.25 16.70 13.70
C VAL A 23 -10.03 17.30 14.40
N VAL A 24 -10.14 17.68 15.67
CA VAL A 24 -9.02 18.24 16.45
C VAL A 24 -7.92 17.20 16.61
N LEU A 25 -8.28 15.95 16.90
CA LEU A 25 -7.33 14.86 17.07
C LEU A 25 -6.60 14.54 15.75
N SER A 26 -7.33 14.44 14.64
CA SER A 26 -6.71 14.24 13.32
C SER A 26 -5.74 15.36 12.97
N ARG A 27 -6.10 16.63 13.22
CA ARG A 27 -5.21 17.77 12.97
C ARG A 27 -3.98 17.76 13.86
N HIS A 28 -4.11 17.34 15.12
CA HIS A 28 -2.98 17.25 16.02
C HIS A 28 -2.01 16.14 15.62
N ILE A 29 -2.54 14.99 15.21
CA ILE A 29 -1.76 13.88 14.66
C ILE A 29 -1.03 14.35 13.41
N GLU A 30 -1.74 15.01 12.48
CA GLU A 30 -1.16 15.51 11.23
C GLU A 30 -0.07 16.56 11.46
N ALA A 31 -0.24 17.47 12.43
CA ALA A 31 0.76 18.44 12.82
C ALA A 31 2.01 17.83 13.50
N THR A 32 1.88 16.63 14.06
CA THR A 32 2.97 15.92 14.74
C THR A 32 3.59 14.82 13.87
N LYS A 33 3.07 14.60 12.65
CA LYS A 33 3.64 13.62 11.73
C LYS A 33 5.05 14.06 11.33
N PRO A 34 6.09 13.25 11.59
CA PRO A 34 7.41 13.54 11.07
C PRO A 34 7.36 13.58 9.54
N PRO A 35 8.05 14.54 8.89
CA PRO A 35 8.13 14.57 7.44
C PRO A 35 8.77 13.27 6.95
N LEU A 36 8.07 12.57 6.06
CA LEU A 36 8.59 11.36 5.44
C LEU A 36 9.78 11.75 4.53
N PRO A 37 10.85 10.94 4.48
CA PRO A 37 11.95 11.15 3.53
C PRO A 37 11.43 11.28 2.09
N GLU A 38 12.07 12.08 1.23
CA GLU A 38 11.63 12.27 -0.17
C GLU A 38 11.59 10.97 -1.01
N ASN A 39 12.21 9.90 -0.53
CA ASN A 39 12.23 8.58 -1.16
C ASN A 39 11.33 7.55 -0.44
N TYR A 40 10.45 8.02 0.44
CA TYR A 40 9.43 7.22 1.12
C TYR A 40 8.13 7.33 0.33
N GLY A 41 7.74 6.24 -0.32
CA GLY A 41 6.44 6.14 -0.99
C GLY A 41 5.36 5.68 -0.02
N ASP A 42 4.09 5.97 -0.33
CA ASP A 42 2.94 5.36 0.38
C ASP A 42 3.01 3.82 0.37
N SER A 43 3.69 3.26 -0.64
CA SER A 43 3.99 1.83 -0.79
C SER A 43 4.98 1.27 0.25
N ASP A 44 5.86 2.10 0.83
CA ASP A 44 6.81 1.66 1.87
C ASP A 44 6.15 1.46 3.24
N LEU A 45 4.91 1.95 3.41
CA LEU A 45 4.13 1.79 4.64
C LEU A 45 3.30 0.50 4.64
N GLU A 46 3.40 -0.31 3.59
CA GLU A 46 2.56 -1.48 3.42
C GLU A 46 3.01 -2.63 4.32
N MET A 47 2.01 -3.27 4.94
CA MET A 47 2.23 -4.38 5.85
C MET A 47 2.85 -5.56 5.10
N ASN A 48 3.75 -6.30 5.75
CA ASN A 48 4.35 -7.48 5.17
C ASN A 48 3.33 -8.65 5.18
N GLY A 49 3.08 -9.23 4.01
CA GLY A 49 2.04 -10.23 3.78
C GLY A 49 2.26 -11.53 4.56
N SER A 50 3.51 -11.86 4.88
CA SER A 50 3.85 -13.06 5.66
C SER A 50 3.21 -13.06 7.06
N TYR A 51 2.96 -11.88 7.66
CA TYR A 51 2.25 -11.80 8.95
C TYR A 51 0.74 -12.08 8.85
N LEU A 52 0.16 -12.01 7.66
CA LEU A 52 -1.26 -12.32 7.42
C LEU A 52 -1.50 -13.82 7.16
N LYS A 53 -0.45 -14.57 6.85
CA LYS A 53 -0.48 -16.01 6.65
C LYS A 53 -0.94 -16.71 7.93
N GLY A 54 -1.99 -17.51 7.84
CA GLY A 54 -2.66 -18.14 8.99
C GLY A 54 -3.69 -17.29 9.75
N TYR A 55 -3.70 -15.96 9.60
CA TYR A 55 -4.75 -15.08 10.15
C TYR A 55 -5.83 -14.70 9.13
N ALA A 56 -5.56 -14.93 7.84
CA ALA A 56 -6.44 -14.58 6.74
C ALA A 56 -7.64 -15.53 6.52
N LEU A 57 -7.90 -16.48 7.44
CA LEU A 57 -9.05 -17.40 7.38
C LEU A 57 -9.23 -18.10 6.02
N GLY A 58 -8.12 -18.44 5.34
CA GLY A 58 -8.14 -19.09 4.01
C GLY A 58 -8.30 -18.14 2.81
N THR A 59 -8.26 -16.82 3.01
CA THR A 59 -8.26 -15.81 1.91
C THR A 59 -6.85 -15.46 1.42
N GLU A 60 -5.85 -16.27 1.76
CA GLU A 60 -4.43 -16.04 1.47
C GLU A 60 -4.16 -15.85 -0.03
N SER A 61 -4.82 -16.64 -0.89
CA SER A 61 -4.71 -16.51 -2.35
C SER A 61 -5.30 -15.19 -2.89
N LEU A 62 -6.35 -14.64 -2.28
CA LEU A 62 -6.89 -13.33 -2.67
C LEU A 62 -5.94 -12.19 -2.26
N ILE A 63 -5.31 -12.32 -1.09
CA ILE A 63 -4.32 -11.34 -0.63
C ILE A 63 -3.06 -11.43 -1.50
N ALA A 64 -2.67 -12.64 -1.92
CA ALA A 64 -1.58 -12.83 -2.87
C ALA A 64 -1.83 -12.11 -4.20
N ASP A 65 -3.05 -12.21 -4.76
CA ASP A 65 -3.44 -11.48 -5.98
C ASP A 65 -3.36 -9.96 -5.78
N TRP A 66 -3.78 -9.47 -4.62
CA TRP A 66 -3.64 -8.06 -4.28
C TRP A 66 -2.18 -7.59 -4.26
N TYR A 67 -1.27 -8.34 -3.64
CA TYR A 67 0.16 -8.03 -3.65
C TYR A 67 0.77 -8.08 -5.06
N TYR A 68 0.34 -9.03 -5.89
CA TYR A 68 0.76 -9.10 -7.28
C TYR A 68 0.30 -7.88 -8.07
N MET A 69 -0.98 -7.50 -7.97
CA MET A 69 -1.50 -6.29 -8.62
C MET A 69 -0.76 -5.03 -8.15
N ARG A 70 -0.43 -4.96 -6.85
CA ARG A 70 0.33 -3.85 -6.28
C ARG A 70 1.75 -3.77 -6.83
N SER A 71 2.41 -4.92 -7.04
CA SER A 71 3.73 -4.96 -7.66
C SER A 71 3.74 -4.37 -9.07
N LEU A 72 2.71 -4.66 -9.87
CA LEU A 72 2.53 -4.12 -11.21
C LEU A 72 2.30 -2.60 -11.19
N GLN A 73 1.41 -2.15 -10.31
CA GLN A 73 1.11 -0.72 -10.14
C GLN A 73 2.31 0.06 -9.64
N TYR A 74 3.11 -0.50 -8.74
CA TYR A 74 4.31 0.16 -8.22
C TYR A 74 5.37 0.38 -9.30
N VAL A 75 5.62 -0.63 -10.13
CA VAL A 75 6.54 -0.49 -11.27
C VAL A 75 5.97 0.48 -12.31
N GLY A 76 4.66 0.38 -12.60
CA GLY A 76 3.98 1.29 -13.52
C GLY A 76 4.03 2.75 -13.08
N ASP A 77 3.78 3.03 -11.81
CA ASP A 77 3.86 4.38 -11.24
C ASP A 77 5.27 4.96 -11.36
N LYS A 78 6.30 4.17 -11.00
CA LYS A 78 7.69 4.60 -11.20
C LYS A 78 8.01 4.85 -12.67
N LEU A 79 7.48 4.04 -13.59
CA LEU A 79 7.69 4.21 -15.03
C LEU A 79 7.11 5.55 -15.51
N LEU A 80 5.88 5.86 -15.10
CA LEU A 80 5.16 7.09 -15.45
C LEU A 80 5.80 8.34 -14.80
N ASN A 81 6.32 8.22 -13.59
CA ASN A 81 6.96 9.31 -12.86
C ASN A 81 8.45 9.49 -13.20
N SER A 82 9.04 8.56 -13.97
CA SER A 82 10.41 8.71 -14.43
C SER A 82 10.49 9.84 -15.47
N LYS A 83 11.43 10.77 -15.28
CA LYS A 83 11.64 11.93 -16.17
C LYS A 83 12.48 11.58 -17.41
N THR A 84 12.68 10.30 -17.69
CA THR A 84 13.58 9.84 -18.73
C THR A 84 12.79 9.66 -20.02
N ASP A 85 13.13 10.42 -21.07
CA ASP A 85 12.45 10.38 -22.39
C ASP A 85 12.54 8.98 -23.06
N PHE A 86 13.46 8.13 -22.61
CA PHE A 86 13.62 6.76 -23.10
C PHE A 86 13.87 5.82 -21.92
N ILE A 87 12.94 4.89 -21.69
CA ILE A 87 13.09 3.86 -20.66
C ILE A 87 13.42 2.55 -21.36
N ASN A 88 14.60 2.00 -21.07
CA ASN A 88 14.95 0.67 -21.55
C ASN A 88 14.23 -0.38 -20.70
N ILE A 89 13.31 -1.14 -21.29
CA ILE A 89 12.55 -2.18 -20.58
C ILE A 89 13.46 -3.34 -20.15
N GLU A 90 14.61 -3.52 -20.80
CA GLU A 90 15.62 -4.52 -20.46
C GLU A 90 16.55 -4.08 -19.32
N ASP A 91 16.55 -2.79 -18.98
CA ASP A 91 17.38 -2.21 -17.91
C ASP A 91 16.56 -1.21 -17.08
N LEU A 92 15.99 -1.73 -16.00
CA LEU A 92 15.14 -0.98 -15.07
C LEU A 92 15.90 -0.54 -13.82
N ARG A 93 17.23 -0.56 -13.82
CA ARG A 93 18.06 -0.14 -12.68
C ARG A 93 17.85 1.33 -12.32
N ASP A 94 17.68 2.18 -13.33
CA ASP A 94 17.40 3.61 -13.15
C ASP A 94 16.07 3.86 -12.41
N LEU A 95 15.14 2.91 -12.49
CA LEU A 95 13.84 2.97 -11.82
C LEU A 95 13.96 2.68 -10.30
N ASN A 96 15.02 1.97 -9.90
CA ASN A 96 15.30 1.51 -8.54
C ASN A 96 14.02 1.05 -7.78
N PRO A 97 13.33 -0.01 -8.24
CA PRO A 97 12.06 -0.44 -7.65
C PRO A 97 12.33 -1.35 -6.44
N ARG A 98 12.76 -0.74 -5.32
CA ARG A 98 13.14 -1.44 -4.07
C ARG A 98 12.08 -2.39 -3.52
N LEU A 99 10.80 -2.05 -3.66
CA LEU A 99 9.69 -2.84 -3.11
C LEU A 99 9.21 -3.98 -4.02
N LEU A 100 9.71 -4.06 -5.27
CA LEU A 100 9.25 -5.08 -6.21
C LEU A 100 9.52 -6.49 -5.68
N TYR A 101 10.73 -6.73 -5.16
CA TYR A 101 11.09 -8.03 -4.60
C TYR A 101 10.22 -8.38 -3.37
N PRO A 102 10.08 -7.51 -2.35
CA PRO A 102 9.15 -7.74 -1.24
C PRO A 102 7.70 -8.03 -1.66
N TYR A 103 7.17 -7.36 -2.69
CA TYR A 103 5.80 -7.62 -3.15
C TYR A 103 5.63 -9.00 -3.77
N LEU A 104 6.58 -9.41 -4.61
CA LEU A 104 6.54 -10.73 -5.23
C LEU A 104 6.77 -11.84 -4.22
N ASP A 105 7.68 -11.64 -3.28
CA ASP A 105 7.95 -12.58 -2.20
C ASP A 105 6.70 -12.79 -1.33
N ASN A 106 6.01 -11.72 -0.93
CA ASN A 106 4.74 -11.80 -0.20
C ASN A 106 3.64 -12.51 -1.01
N ALA A 107 3.53 -12.26 -2.32
CA ALA A 107 2.55 -12.94 -3.16
C ALA A 107 2.83 -14.45 -3.24
N THR A 108 4.10 -14.85 -3.38
CA THR A 108 4.49 -16.27 -3.45
C THR A 108 4.49 -16.98 -2.10
N ASP A 109 4.72 -16.26 -0.99
CA ASP A 109 4.63 -16.83 0.36
C ASP A 109 3.16 -17.08 0.75
N LEU A 110 2.26 -16.16 0.40
CA LEU A 110 0.82 -16.32 0.62
C LEU A 110 0.20 -17.39 -0.29
N ASP A 111 0.61 -17.45 -1.56
CA ASP A 111 0.17 -18.49 -2.51
C ASP A 111 1.36 -19.07 -3.29
N PRO A 112 1.91 -20.22 -2.84
CA PRO A 112 3.02 -20.90 -3.52
C PRO A 112 2.68 -21.41 -4.93
N HIS A 113 1.40 -21.49 -5.30
CA HIS A 113 0.98 -21.94 -6.63
C HIS A 113 0.72 -20.78 -7.59
N PHE A 114 1.00 -19.54 -7.18
CA PHE A 114 0.69 -18.35 -7.97
C PHE A 114 1.68 -18.12 -9.12
N ILE A 115 1.47 -18.84 -10.23
CA ILE A 115 2.35 -18.84 -11.40
C ILE A 115 2.57 -17.45 -12.00
N ALA A 116 1.58 -16.55 -11.93
CA ALA A 116 1.71 -15.20 -12.48
C ALA A 116 2.82 -14.39 -11.77
N ALA A 117 2.91 -14.47 -10.44
CA ALA A 117 3.95 -13.80 -9.66
C ALA A 117 5.35 -14.35 -10.03
N TYR A 118 5.49 -15.67 -10.19
CA TYR A 118 6.74 -16.28 -10.64
C TYR A 118 7.13 -15.85 -12.06
N THR A 119 6.17 -15.86 -13.00
CA THR A 119 6.42 -15.49 -14.40
C THR A 119 6.84 -14.04 -14.51
N TYR A 120 6.12 -13.15 -13.83
CA TYR A 120 6.43 -11.73 -13.81
C TYR A 120 7.79 -11.45 -13.14
N GLY A 121 8.06 -12.08 -11.99
CA GLY A 121 9.37 -12.00 -11.34
C GLY A 121 10.51 -12.48 -12.22
N ALA A 122 10.33 -13.60 -12.94
CA ALA A 122 11.34 -14.13 -13.85
C ALA A 122 11.65 -13.18 -15.03
N ILE A 123 10.70 -12.36 -15.46
CA ILE A 123 10.88 -11.38 -16.54
C ILE A 123 11.50 -10.08 -16.02
N VAL A 124 11.00 -9.56 -14.89
CA VAL A 124 11.33 -8.19 -14.43
C VAL A 124 12.51 -8.15 -13.46
N LEU A 125 12.71 -9.17 -12.62
CA LEU A 125 13.84 -9.21 -11.68
C LEU A 125 15.22 -9.15 -12.37
N PRO A 126 15.46 -9.83 -13.52
CA PRO A 126 16.74 -9.71 -14.24
C PRO A 126 17.01 -8.29 -14.76
N ALA A 127 15.96 -7.54 -15.12
CA ALA A 127 16.09 -6.17 -15.62
C ALA A 127 16.48 -5.17 -14.52
N ILE A 128 16.22 -5.49 -13.24
CA ILE A 128 16.60 -4.64 -12.09
C ILE A 128 17.89 -5.10 -11.41
N ASN A 129 18.24 -6.38 -11.52
CA ASN A 129 19.45 -6.96 -10.98
C ASN A 129 20.09 -7.81 -12.09
N GLN A 130 20.84 -7.14 -12.97
CA GLN A 130 21.68 -7.84 -13.93
C GLN A 130 22.69 -8.66 -13.12
N LEU A 131 22.45 -9.97 -13.05
CA LEU A 131 23.42 -10.94 -12.57
C LEU A 131 24.68 -10.75 -13.42
N GLN A 132 25.68 -10.08 -12.84
CA GLN A 132 27.05 -10.09 -13.39
C GLN A 132 27.65 -11.49 -13.25
#